data_AF-A0A3D3RE78-F1
#
_entry.id   AF-A0A3D3RE78-F1
#
_cell.length_a   1.000
_cell.length_b   1.000
_cell.length_c   1.000
_cell.angle_alpha   90.00
_cell.angle_beta   90.00
_cell.angle_gamma   90.00
#
_symmetry.space_group_name_H-M   'P 1'
#
loop_
_entity.id
_entity.type
_entity.pdbx_description
1 polymer ?
#
loop_
_entity_poly.entity_id
_entity_poly.type
_entity_poly.pdbx_seq_one_letter_code
_entity_poly.pdbx_strand_id
1 'polypeptide(L)'
;STSQFHKKLDLQHIGMSGHSYGAVTTQGVSGQAWRLVGQRFTDPRIEAAVMFSPSTQGRTDPALSFGEVKIPWMLLTGTKDTSPINDTTVADRRKVYQGLPDTIDKYELVLIDAPHSAFADGNERPGRYRRNPKYHEEILAVTTAFWDTYLRRNENARVWLQGKPCQQQFDPKDEWQLQTRSGKKTE
;
A
#
# COMPACT_ATOMS: atom_id res chain seq x y z
N SER A 1 -11.40 0.60 34.71
CA SER A 1 -10.56 1.44 33.83
C SER A 1 -11.43 2.56 33.26
N THR A 2 -11.00 3.82 33.33
CA THR A 2 -11.77 5.04 32.97
C THR A 2 -11.45 5.59 31.58
N SER A 3 -10.64 4.90 30.77
CA SER A 3 -10.31 5.35 29.42
C SER A 3 -11.53 5.25 28.49
N GLN A 4 -11.77 6.29 27.69
CA GLN A 4 -12.78 6.32 26.63
C GLN A 4 -12.60 5.21 25.57
N PHE A 5 -11.41 4.62 25.49
CA PHE A 5 -11.08 3.55 24.53
C PHE A 5 -11.18 2.14 25.14
N HIS A 6 -11.54 2.01 26.42
CA HIS A 6 -11.62 0.70 27.07
C HIS A 6 -12.64 -0.21 26.36
N LYS A 7 -12.18 -1.37 25.87
CA LYS A 7 -12.97 -2.34 25.08
C LYS A 7 -13.57 -1.76 23.78
N LYS A 8 -12.99 -0.68 23.24
CA LYS A 8 -13.38 -0.09 21.95
C LYS A 8 -12.41 -0.37 20.81
N LEU A 9 -11.24 -0.92 21.12
CA LEU A 9 -10.19 -1.24 20.16
C LEU A 9 -9.99 -2.75 20.10
N ASP A 10 -9.95 -3.28 18.88
CA ASP A 10 -9.44 -4.61 18.62
C ASP A 10 -7.92 -4.52 18.41
N LEU A 11 -7.16 -4.92 19.42
CA LEU A 11 -5.69 -4.87 19.38
C LEU A 11 -5.07 -6.13 18.76
N GLN A 12 -5.89 -7.10 18.32
CA GLN A 12 -5.41 -8.29 17.63
C GLN A 12 -5.31 -8.06 16.12
N HIS A 13 -6.07 -7.13 15.55
CA HIS A 13 -6.11 -6.88 14.11
C HIS A 13 -5.63 -5.45 13.80
N ILE A 14 -4.32 -5.27 13.65
CA ILE A 14 -3.69 -3.96 13.46
C ILE A 14 -3.16 -3.82 12.03
N GLY A 15 -3.54 -2.74 11.36
CA GLY A 15 -2.96 -2.32 10.09
C GLY A 15 -2.03 -1.11 10.25
N MET A 16 -1.12 -0.93 9.31
CA MET A 16 -0.26 0.26 9.24
C MET A 16 -0.34 0.91 7.87
N SER A 17 -0.39 2.24 7.84
CA SER A 17 -0.32 2.99 6.59
C SER A 17 0.50 4.26 6.71
N GLY A 18 0.91 4.79 5.56
CA GLY A 18 1.69 6.01 5.50
C GLY A 18 1.88 6.52 4.09
N HIS A 19 2.06 7.83 3.97
CA HIS A 19 2.32 8.52 2.70
C HIS A 19 3.76 9.02 2.64
N SER A 20 4.40 8.82 1.49
CA SER A 20 5.75 9.31 1.21
C SER A 20 6.76 8.78 2.24
N TYR A 21 7.33 9.64 3.09
CA TYR A 21 8.21 9.18 4.17
C TYR A 21 7.48 8.30 5.21
N GLY A 22 6.17 8.52 5.37
CA GLY A 22 5.30 7.61 6.10
C GLY A 22 5.22 6.23 5.45
N ALA A 23 5.20 6.13 4.12
CA ALA A 23 5.21 4.83 3.42
C ALA A 23 6.52 4.07 3.66
N VAL A 24 7.65 4.77 3.66
CA VAL A 24 8.96 4.18 4.04
C VAL A 24 8.94 3.66 5.48
N THR A 25 8.36 4.44 6.40
CA THR A 25 8.16 3.99 7.80
C THR A 25 7.31 2.73 7.83
N THR A 26 6.17 2.73 7.12
CA THR A 26 5.28 1.57 6.99
C THR A 26 6.03 0.35 6.46
N GLN A 27 6.80 0.48 5.37
CA GLN A 27 7.64 -0.60 4.83
C GLN A 27 8.56 -1.17 5.92
N GLY A 28 9.27 -0.30 6.64
CA GLY A 28 10.21 -0.66 7.70
C GLY A 28 9.58 -1.48 8.83
N VAL A 29 8.40 -1.05 9.31
CA VAL A 29 7.72 -1.72 10.42
C VAL A 29 6.88 -2.92 10.00
N SER A 30 6.65 -3.14 8.70
CA SER A 30 5.77 -4.19 8.20
C SER A 30 6.47 -5.29 7.37
N GLY A 31 7.80 -5.34 7.40
CA GLY A 31 8.56 -6.46 6.83
C GLY A 31 9.74 -6.11 5.93
N GLN A 32 10.05 -4.83 5.70
CA GLN A 32 11.25 -4.48 4.91
C GLN A 32 12.53 -4.91 5.63
N ALA A 33 13.41 -5.60 4.91
CA ALA A 33 14.76 -5.94 5.32
C ALA A 33 15.76 -4.80 5.08
N TRP A 34 16.60 -4.55 6.07
CA TRP A 34 17.68 -3.57 6.04
C TRP A 34 19.03 -4.26 5.90
N ARG A 35 19.90 -3.74 5.03
CA ARG A 35 21.16 -4.39 4.59
C ARG A 35 22.03 -4.98 5.71
N LEU A 36 21.99 -4.41 6.92
CA LEU A 36 22.83 -4.83 8.05
C LEU A 36 22.05 -5.37 9.25
N VAL A 37 20.73 -5.15 9.31
CA VAL A 37 19.92 -5.50 10.49
C VAL A 37 18.71 -6.36 10.16
N GLY A 38 18.58 -6.81 8.91
CA GLY A 38 17.44 -7.61 8.45
C GLY A 38 16.12 -6.90 8.75
N GLN A 39 15.12 -7.66 9.21
CA GLN A 39 13.80 -7.17 9.57
C GLN A 39 13.69 -6.65 11.01
N ARG A 40 14.79 -6.18 11.63
CA ARG A 40 14.83 -5.76 13.06
C ARG A 40 13.73 -4.78 13.49
N PHE A 41 13.25 -3.93 12.58
CA PHE A 41 12.22 -2.92 12.88
C PHE A 41 10.79 -3.41 12.63
N THR A 42 10.61 -4.64 12.13
CA THR A 42 9.29 -5.21 11.89
C THR A 42 8.55 -5.42 13.20
N ASP A 43 7.35 -4.85 13.30
CA ASP A 43 6.45 -5.05 14.43
C ASP A 43 5.55 -6.25 14.13
N PRO A 44 5.65 -7.36 14.89
CA PRO A 44 4.90 -8.57 14.62
C PRO A 44 3.39 -8.43 14.83
N ARG A 45 2.92 -7.31 15.37
CA ARG A 45 1.48 -7.05 15.58
C ARG A 45 0.78 -6.52 14.33
N ILE A 46 1.53 -6.03 13.33
CA ILE A 46 0.94 -5.50 12.10
C ILE A 46 0.59 -6.68 11.19
N GLU A 47 -0.69 -6.81 10.84
CA GLU A 47 -1.21 -7.92 10.04
C GLU A 47 -1.35 -7.58 8.55
N ALA A 48 -1.42 -6.29 8.19
CA ALA A 48 -1.50 -5.82 6.81
C ALA A 48 -1.01 -4.36 6.68
N ALA A 49 -0.57 -3.96 5.48
CA ALA A 49 -0.03 -2.62 5.27
C ALA A 49 -0.48 -1.96 3.96
N VAL A 50 -0.73 -0.65 4.01
CA VAL A 50 -1.05 0.21 2.84
C VAL A 50 -0.02 1.32 2.73
N MET A 51 0.63 1.45 1.58
CA MET A 51 1.68 2.43 1.35
C MET A 51 1.30 3.36 0.21
N PHE A 52 1.22 4.65 0.49
CA PHE A 52 1.02 5.67 -0.54
C PHE A 52 2.37 6.27 -0.95
N SER A 53 2.71 6.15 -2.22
CA SER A 53 4.01 6.57 -2.77
C SER A 53 5.19 5.85 -2.10
N PRO A 54 5.30 4.50 -2.20
CA PRO A 54 6.41 3.73 -1.64
C PRO A 54 7.74 4.03 -2.36
N SER A 55 8.86 3.54 -1.82
CA SER A 55 10.20 3.74 -2.39
C SER A 55 11.17 2.62 -2.03
N THR A 56 12.03 2.24 -2.98
CA THR A 56 13.19 1.36 -2.74
C THR A 56 14.33 2.06 -1.98
N GLN A 57 14.22 3.38 -1.74
CA GLN A 57 15.25 4.21 -1.12
C GLN A 57 16.63 4.09 -1.82
N GLY A 58 16.63 4.04 -3.16
CA GLY A 58 17.86 3.99 -3.96
C GLY A 58 18.51 2.60 -4.05
N ARG A 59 17.85 1.54 -3.58
CA ARG A 59 18.36 0.17 -3.72
C ARG A 59 18.16 -0.36 -5.14
N THR A 60 19.22 -0.95 -5.68
CA THR A 60 19.26 -1.51 -7.04
C THR A 60 18.41 -2.78 -7.17
N ASP A 61 18.51 -3.68 -6.19
CA ASP A 61 17.71 -4.92 -6.15
C ASP A 61 16.63 -4.81 -5.05
N PRO A 62 15.35 -4.65 -5.42
CA PRO A 62 14.26 -4.55 -4.46
C PRO A 62 14.00 -5.87 -3.72
N ALA A 63 14.35 -7.03 -4.27
CA ALA A 63 14.12 -8.33 -3.61
C ALA A 63 14.94 -8.47 -2.32
N LEU A 64 16.15 -7.89 -2.25
CA LEU A 64 16.95 -7.84 -1.02
C LEU A 64 16.27 -7.05 0.11
N SER A 65 15.33 -6.16 -0.23
CA SER A 65 14.59 -5.35 0.74
C SER A 65 13.22 -5.92 1.08
N PHE A 66 12.53 -6.49 0.10
CA PHE A 66 11.10 -6.80 0.23
C PHE A 66 10.79 -8.29 0.11
N GLY A 67 11.75 -9.12 -0.32
CA GLY A 67 11.52 -10.54 -0.60
C GLY A 67 11.18 -11.39 0.63
N GLU A 68 11.44 -10.89 1.83
CA GLU A 68 11.12 -11.59 3.10
C GLU A 68 9.82 -11.09 3.75
N VAL A 69 9.05 -10.21 3.09
CA VAL A 69 7.77 -9.72 3.62
C VAL A 69 6.76 -10.88 3.74
N LYS A 70 6.05 -10.94 4.87
CA LYS A 70 5.17 -12.08 5.21
C LYS A 70 3.68 -11.73 5.30
N ILE A 71 3.35 -10.44 5.26
CA ILE A 71 1.97 -9.96 5.41
C ILE A 71 1.50 -9.29 4.12
N PRO A 72 0.17 -9.21 3.88
CA PRO A 72 -0.38 -8.56 2.71
C PRO A 72 -0.01 -7.07 2.63
N TRP A 73 0.43 -6.65 1.45
CA TRP A 73 0.84 -5.26 1.17
C TRP A 73 0.03 -4.69 0.01
N MET A 74 -0.46 -3.47 0.18
CA MET A 74 -1.07 -2.68 -0.88
C MET A 74 -0.25 -1.42 -1.13
N LEU A 75 0.14 -1.21 -2.38
CA LEU A 75 0.94 -0.10 -2.85
C LEU A 75 0.08 0.81 -3.72
N LEU A 76 0.15 2.11 -3.49
CA LEU A 76 -0.52 3.10 -4.33
C LEU A 76 0.51 4.12 -4.82
N THR A 77 0.47 4.45 -6.10
CA THR A 77 1.29 5.52 -6.68
C THR A 77 0.59 6.13 -7.90
N GLY A 78 1.22 7.09 -8.55
CA GLY A 78 0.69 7.79 -9.70
C GLY A 78 1.70 7.89 -10.82
N THR A 79 1.23 8.00 -12.06
CA THR A 79 2.11 8.15 -13.24
C THR A 79 2.85 9.49 -13.28
N LYS A 80 2.46 10.47 -12.46
CA LYS A 80 3.17 11.76 -12.23
C LYS A 80 3.71 11.88 -10.80
N ASP A 81 3.83 10.76 -10.09
CA ASP A 81 4.33 10.69 -8.72
C ASP A 81 5.86 10.73 -8.68
N THR A 82 6.45 11.83 -9.13
CA THR A 82 7.87 12.15 -8.97
C THR A 82 8.07 13.01 -7.74
N SER A 83 9.06 12.69 -6.91
CA SER A 83 9.40 13.50 -5.74
C SER A 83 10.66 14.34 -6.01
N PRO A 84 10.58 15.69 -5.95
CA PRO A 84 11.74 16.55 -6.12
C PRO A 84 12.67 16.56 -4.89
N ILE A 85 12.30 15.89 -3.79
CA ILE A 85 13.07 15.90 -2.52
C ILE A 85 14.17 14.83 -2.53
N ASN A 86 14.02 13.77 -3.32
CA ASN A 86 14.87 12.58 -3.25
C ASN A 86 15.07 11.88 -4.60
N ASP A 87 14.84 12.59 -5.72
CA ASP A 87 14.94 12.09 -7.10
C ASP A 87 14.23 10.75 -7.37
N THR A 88 13.21 10.41 -6.55
CA THR A 88 12.48 9.15 -6.72
C THR A 88 11.61 9.24 -7.96
N THR A 89 11.89 8.35 -8.91
CA THR A 89 11.11 8.19 -10.14
C THR A 89 9.90 7.31 -9.89
N VAL A 90 8.88 7.42 -10.75
CA VAL A 90 7.73 6.50 -10.74
C VAL A 90 8.20 5.04 -10.90
N ALA A 91 9.23 4.80 -11.71
CA ALA A 91 9.82 3.47 -11.87
C ALA A 91 10.35 2.92 -10.54
N ASP A 92 10.99 3.75 -9.72
CA ASP A 92 11.49 3.30 -8.41
C ASP A 92 10.37 2.98 -7.43
N ARG A 93 9.21 3.66 -7.53
CA ARG A 93 8.03 3.31 -6.72
C ARG A 93 7.50 1.94 -7.09
N ARG A 94 7.40 1.67 -8.39
CA ARG A 94 6.88 0.40 -8.93
C ARG A 94 7.82 -0.79 -8.70
N LYS A 95 9.12 -0.56 -8.55
CA LYS A 95 10.08 -1.60 -8.15
C LYS A 95 9.76 -2.22 -6.79
N VAL A 96 9.06 -1.51 -5.89
CA VAL A 96 8.67 -2.07 -4.59
C VAL A 96 7.73 -3.26 -4.78
N TYR A 97 6.73 -3.16 -5.68
CA TYR A 97 5.83 -4.27 -6.01
C TYR A 97 6.60 -5.49 -6.55
N GLN A 98 7.58 -5.24 -7.42
CA GLN A 98 8.42 -6.28 -8.04
C GLN A 98 9.28 -7.01 -7.01
N GLY A 99 9.72 -6.34 -5.95
CA GLY A 99 10.52 -6.96 -4.89
C GLY A 99 9.71 -7.80 -3.89
N LEU A 100 8.38 -7.70 -3.88
CA LEU A 100 7.54 -8.44 -2.94
C LEU A 100 7.41 -9.92 -3.35
N PRO A 101 7.42 -10.86 -2.40
CA PRO A 101 7.36 -12.28 -2.72
C PRO A 101 5.95 -12.69 -3.20
N ASP A 102 5.87 -13.77 -3.98
CA ASP A 102 4.60 -14.31 -4.45
C ASP A 102 3.88 -15.17 -3.39
N THR A 103 4.46 -15.29 -2.20
CA THR A 103 3.89 -16.01 -1.04
C THR A 103 2.88 -15.18 -0.25
N ILE A 104 2.69 -13.91 -0.59
CA ILE A 104 1.73 -12.99 0.03
C ILE A 104 0.71 -12.51 -1.00
N ASP A 105 -0.41 -12.00 -0.52
CA ASP A 105 -1.27 -11.16 -1.36
C ASP A 105 -0.59 -9.78 -1.52
N LYS A 106 -0.29 -9.37 -2.74
CA LYS A 106 0.28 -8.06 -3.06
C LYS A 106 -0.55 -7.32 -4.11
N TYR A 107 -0.77 -6.04 -3.86
CA TYR A 107 -1.61 -5.16 -4.67
C TYR A 107 -0.82 -3.92 -5.10
N GLU A 108 -1.03 -3.45 -6.33
CA GLU A 108 -0.58 -2.13 -6.78
C GLU A 108 -1.71 -1.42 -7.53
N LEU A 109 -2.03 -0.19 -7.13
CA LEU A 109 -2.84 0.75 -7.90
C LEU A 109 -1.95 1.90 -8.38
N VAL A 110 -1.86 2.08 -9.69
CA VAL A 110 -1.17 3.22 -10.32
C VAL A 110 -2.20 4.14 -10.96
N LEU A 111 -2.40 5.30 -10.34
CA LEU A 111 -3.35 6.30 -10.79
C LEU A 111 -2.80 7.11 -11.98
N ILE A 112 -3.55 7.20 -13.07
CA ILE A 112 -3.20 8.01 -14.24
C ILE A 112 -3.17 9.48 -13.85
N ASP A 113 -2.17 10.21 -14.34
CA ASP A 113 -1.92 11.63 -14.07
C ASP A 113 -1.83 12.06 -12.59
N ALA A 114 -1.86 11.14 -11.64
CA ALA A 114 -1.79 11.47 -10.21
C ALA A 114 -0.38 11.96 -9.83
N PRO A 115 -0.25 13.20 -9.32
CA PRO A 115 1.00 13.69 -8.76
C PRO A 115 1.24 13.12 -7.35
N HIS A 116 2.44 13.34 -6.81
CA HIS A 116 2.78 12.92 -5.44
C HIS A 116 1.80 13.42 -4.36
N SER A 117 1.21 14.60 -4.57
CA SER A 117 0.23 15.20 -3.66
C SER A 117 -1.18 14.61 -3.76
N ALA A 118 -1.47 13.71 -4.71
CA ALA A 118 -2.80 13.12 -4.86
C ALA A 118 -3.28 12.41 -3.58
N PHE A 119 -2.34 11.83 -2.84
CA PHE A 119 -2.57 11.02 -1.64
C PHE A 119 -2.73 11.83 -0.34
N ALA A 120 -2.71 13.16 -0.40
CA ALA A 120 -2.83 14.02 0.78
C ALA A 120 -3.91 15.09 0.58
N ASP A 121 -4.66 15.41 1.64
CA ASP A 121 -5.73 16.43 1.62
C ASP A 121 -5.21 17.88 1.76
N GLY A 122 -4.06 18.15 1.15
CA GLY A 122 -3.52 19.49 1.12
C GLY A 122 -4.40 20.44 0.30
N ASN A 123 -4.59 21.66 0.80
CA ASN A 123 -5.33 22.70 0.10
C ASN A 123 -4.81 22.90 -1.33
N GLU A 124 -5.73 23.05 -2.28
CA GLU A 124 -5.39 23.49 -3.62
C GLU A 124 -4.72 24.86 -3.54
N ARG A 125 -3.46 24.94 -3.97
CA ARG A 125 -2.71 26.20 -4.02
C ARG A 125 -2.93 26.85 -5.40
N PRO A 126 -3.09 28.17 -5.48
CA PRO A 126 -3.13 28.88 -6.76
C PRO A 126 -1.91 28.50 -7.63
N GLY A 127 -2.16 28.16 -8.90
CA GLY A 127 -1.11 27.74 -9.84
C GLY A 127 -0.68 26.26 -9.77
N ARG A 128 -1.32 25.44 -8.92
CA ARG A 128 -1.18 23.98 -8.99
C ARG A 128 -2.30 23.35 -9.81
N TYR A 129 -2.05 22.15 -10.34
CA TYR A 129 -3.06 21.34 -11.00
C TYR A 129 -4.27 21.15 -10.10
N ARG A 130 -5.47 21.40 -10.64
CA ARG A 130 -6.73 21.07 -9.98
C ARG A 130 -6.73 19.58 -9.64
N ARG A 131 -7.09 19.24 -8.41
CA ARG A 131 -7.12 17.85 -7.96
C ARG A 131 -8.20 17.10 -8.73
N ASN A 132 -7.88 15.94 -9.29
CA ASN A 132 -8.91 15.03 -9.79
C ASN A 132 -9.68 14.49 -8.56
N PRO A 133 -10.99 14.75 -8.45
CA PRO A 133 -11.76 14.29 -7.29
C PRO A 133 -11.84 12.75 -7.20
N LYS A 134 -11.71 12.05 -8.33
CA LYS A 134 -11.82 10.58 -8.38
C LYS A 134 -10.72 9.85 -7.62
N TYR A 135 -9.51 10.42 -7.55
CA TYR A 135 -8.38 9.76 -6.87
C TYR A 135 -8.76 9.36 -5.44
N HIS A 136 -9.47 10.23 -4.72
CA HIS A 136 -9.86 9.96 -3.34
C HIS A 136 -10.94 8.90 -3.23
N GLU A 137 -11.90 8.91 -4.16
CA GLU A 137 -12.94 7.90 -4.21
C GLU A 137 -12.34 6.50 -4.47
N GLU A 138 -11.43 6.40 -5.43
CA GLU A 138 -10.74 5.15 -5.79
C GLU A 138 -9.84 4.65 -4.65
N ILE A 139 -9.03 5.55 -4.07
CA ILE A 139 -8.17 5.25 -2.91
C ILE A 139 -9.01 4.77 -1.73
N LEU A 140 -10.10 5.46 -1.38
CA LEU A 140 -10.95 5.08 -0.26
C LEU A 140 -11.62 3.73 -0.50
N ALA A 141 -12.16 3.49 -1.69
CA ALA A 141 -12.81 2.23 -2.02
C ALA A 141 -11.86 1.04 -1.86
N VAL A 142 -10.68 1.12 -2.49
CA VAL A 142 -9.74 -0.01 -2.53
C VAL A 142 -9.06 -0.25 -1.18
N THR A 143 -8.68 0.80 -0.46
CA THR A 143 -8.01 0.66 0.85
C THR A 143 -8.99 0.22 1.93
N THR A 144 -10.24 0.67 1.89
CA THR A 144 -11.28 0.20 2.82
C THR A 144 -11.55 -1.29 2.60
N ALA A 145 -11.71 -1.72 1.36
CA ALA A 145 -11.90 -3.14 1.05
C ALA A 145 -10.70 -4.00 1.47
N PHE A 146 -9.47 -3.48 1.35
CA PHE A 146 -8.26 -4.12 1.85
C PHE A 146 -8.29 -4.30 3.38
N TRP A 147 -8.61 -3.24 4.13
CA TRP A 147 -8.71 -3.35 5.59
C TRP A 147 -9.82 -4.28 6.04
N ASP A 148 -10.99 -4.20 5.42
CA ASP A 148 -12.09 -5.13 5.69
C ASP A 148 -11.69 -6.58 5.40
N THR A 149 -10.94 -6.81 4.32
CA THR A 149 -10.43 -8.15 3.95
C THR A 149 -9.50 -8.72 5.02
N TYR A 150 -8.47 -7.98 5.43
CA TYR A 150 -7.41 -8.54 6.26
C TYR A 150 -7.62 -8.34 7.76
N LEU A 151 -8.11 -7.18 8.19
CA LEU A 151 -8.29 -6.87 9.61
C LEU A 151 -9.65 -7.32 10.13
N ARG A 152 -10.69 -7.33 9.29
CA ARG A 152 -12.03 -7.82 9.67
C ARG A 152 -12.34 -9.20 9.12
N ARG A 153 -11.44 -9.78 8.32
CA ARG A 153 -11.61 -11.11 7.69
C ARG A 153 -12.92 -11.21 6.91
N ASN A 154 -13.31 -10.11 6.26
CA ASN A 154 -14.56 -10.01 5.53
C ASN A 154 -14.41 -10.63 4.14
N GLU A 155 -14.99 -11.80 3.97
CA GLU A 155 -14.94 -12.56 2.73
C GLU A 155 -15.59 -11.82 1.54
N ASN A 156 -16.66 -11.05 1.77
CA ASN A 156 -17.29 -10.26 0.72
C ASN A 156 -16.37 -9.12 0.24
N ALA A 157 -15.64 -8.49 1.17
CA ALA A 157 -14.64 -7.47 0.83
C ALA A 157 -13.48 -8.08 0.03
N ARG A 158 -13.06 -9.30 0.39
CA ARG A 158 -12.02 -10.04 -0.34
C ARG A 158 -12.45 -10.33 -1.77
N VAL A 159 -13.66 -10.87 -1.96
CA VAL A 159 -14.23 -11.18 -3.27
C VAL A 159 -14.38 -9.91 -4.12
N TRP A 160 -14.81 -8.79 -3.51
CA TRP A 160 -14.89 -7.52 -4.21
C TRP A 160 -13.50 -7.01 -4.64
N LEU A 161 -12.55 -6.94 -3.68
CA LEU A 161 -11.19 -6.42 -3.87
C LEU A 161 -10.39 -7.21 -4.91
N GLN A 162 -10.51 -8.54 -4.89
CA GLN A 162 -9.78 -9.44 -5.79
C GLN A 162 -10.56 -9.72 -7.09
N GLY A 163 -11.75 -9.15 -7.24
CA GLY A 163 -12.65 -9.38 -8.36
C GLY A 163 -12.74 -8.22 -9.34
N LYS A 164 -13.53 -8.44 -10.40
CA LYS A 164 -13.89 -7.41 -11.39
C LYS A 164 -14.56 -6.16 -10.80
N PRO A 165 -15.42 -6.24 -9.76
CA PRO A 165 -16.06 -5.05 -9.20
C PRO A 165 -15.08 -3.98 -8.71
N CYS A 166 -13.97 -4.38 -8.09
CA CYS A 166 -12.91 -3.45 -7.70
C CYS A 166 -12.28 -2.76 -8.93
N GLN A 167 -11.92 -3.54 -9.95
CA GLN A 167 -11.30 -3.01 -11.18
C GLN A 167 -12.23 -2.02 -11.92
N GLN A 168 -13.54 -2.21 -11.82
CA GLN A 168 -14.55 -1.33 -12.43
C GLN A 168 -14.69 0.02 -11.70
N GLN A 169 -14.09 0.18 -10.51
CA GLN A 169 -14.10 1.43 -9.76
C GLN A 169 -13.12 2.48 -10.32
N PHE A 170 -12.08 2.02 -11.01
CA PHE A 170 -10.95 2.86 -11.42
C PHE A 170 -11.18 3.56 -12.77
N ASP A 171 -10.40 4.60 -13.05
CA ASP A 171 -10.31 5.13 -14.40
C ASP A 171 -9.78 4.02 -15.34
N PRO A 172 -10.32 3.86 -16.57
CA PRO A 172 -9.83 2.85 -17.51
C PRO A 172 -8.33 2.94 -17.85
N LYS A 173 -7.68 4.07 -17.55
CA LYS A 173 -6.23 4.27 -17.74
C LYS A 173 -5.40 3.99 -16.48
N ASP A 174 -6.03 3.75 -15.35
CA ASP A 174 -5.33 3.31 -14.14
C ASP A 174 -4.82 1.89 -14.34
N GLU A 175 -3.68 1.57 -13.71
CA GLU A 175 -3.14 0.21 -13.72
C GLU A 175 -3.41 -0.45 -12.37
N TRP A 176 -4.04 -1.62 -12.42
CA TRP A 176 -4.27 -2.47 -11.25
C TRP A 176 -3.49 -3.77 -11.39
N GLN A 177 -2.66 -4.08 -10.38
CA GLN A 177 -1.95 -5.35 -10.28
C GLN A 177 -2.34 -6.07 -9.00
N LEU A 178 -2.59 -7.36 -9.13
CA LEU A 178 -2.91 -8.26 -8.03
C LEU A 178 -2.17 -9.57 -8.24
N GLN A 179 -1.43 -9.98 -7.22
CA GLN A 179 -0.95 -11.35 -7.07
C GLN A 179 -1.47 -11.85 -5.73
N THR A 180 -2.26 -12.91 -5.75
CA THR A 180 -2.66 -13.60 -4.52
C THR A 180 -1.61 -14.63 -4.15
N ARG A 181 -1.46 -14.90 -2.85
CA ARG A 181 -0.60 -15.98 -2.38
C ARG A 181 -1.02 -17.26 -3.08
N SER A 182 -0.05 -17.97 -3.66
CA SER A 182 -0.32 -19.28 -4.23
C SER A 182 -0.78 -20.22 -3.12
N GLY A 183 -2.07 -20.55 -3.09
CA GLY A 183 -2.56 -21.63 -2.25
C GLY A 183 -1.93 -22.93 -2.73
N LYS A 184 -1.34 -23.73 -1.82
CA LYS A 184 -1.30 -25.18 -2.05
C LYS A 184 -2.71 -25.58 -2.49
N LYS A 185 -2.82 -26.25 -3.64
CA LYS A 185 -3.99 -27.09 -3.90
C LYS A 185 -4.12 -28.00 -2.69
N THR A 186 -5.15 -27.81 -1.89
CA THR A 186 -5.62 -28.84 -0.99
C THR A 186 -6.09 -29.97 -1.89
N GLU A 187 -5.26 -31.00 -2.03
CA GLU A 187 -5.70 -32.34 -2.44
C GLU A 187 -6.54 -32.97 -1.33
#